data_AF-A0AAU2CSB3-F1
#
_entry.id   AF-A0AAU2CSB3-F1
#
_cell.length_a   1.000
_cell.length_b   1.000
_cell.length_c   1.000
_cell.angle_alpha   90.00
_cell.angle_beta   90.00
_cell.angle_gamma   90.00
#
_symmetry.space_group_name_H-M   'P 1'
#
loop_
_entity.id
_entity.type
_entity.pdbx_description
1 polymer ?
#
loop_
_entity_poly.entity_id
_entity_poly.type
_entity_poly.pdbx_seq_one_letter_code
_entity_poly.pdbx_strand_id
1 'polypeptide(L)'
;MSADVNEAFAAERADQIQAVRDWERELEERIAAGTVERLGDGRYRVLTGWDAGEILSARGVPQHGLDLSRGTAALYSAVPAWHSLGQIVPGGTSEIDKVLELGGIEYRVETVPATYPWNGESRLADDLFHTVRSDTGASLGIVGHGYEVIQNRRAFEFLQELVNDSGVIWESAGALRGGKKVFVSLRLPQHVSVDAEGINDQIIPFIVAINSHDGCSTFQVVVTPWRPVCANTERMAVRDALTRWTVRHTRRATDRIKEARRTLGLSIAYYDAWAAEETALTRATLAIDEYDALIDELWPLDDDATARVQKTSDARRTRLHALFEAEAGRSGRTAYAGERAVTDYVDHFAPIRPSAASGLKGNELGARGLRLLEGTDDERKSKAHRRLMLLRQR
;
A
#
# COMPACT_ATOMS: atom_id res chain seq x y z
N MET A 1 29.27 2.95 30.37
CA MET A 1 30.10 1.90 29.73
C MET A 1 29.61 1.77 28.31
N SER A 2 30.41 2.21 27.33
CA SER A 2 30.10 2.06 25.90
C SER A 2 30.16 0.58 25.58
N ALA A 3 29.08 -0.01 25.07
CA ALA A 3 29.14 -1.36 24.53
C ALA A 3 30.20 -1.42 23.43
N ASP A 4 31.03 -2.46 23.43
CA ASP A 4 32.08 -2.66 22.44
C ASP A 4 31.41 -2.88 21.08
N VAL A 5 31.71 -1.99 20.14
CA VAL A 5 31.13 -1.98 18.79
C VAL A 5 31.43 -3.31 18.07
N ASN A 6 32.51 -4.00 18.43
CA ASN A 6 32.85 -5.31 17.86
C ASN A 6 31.97 -6.44 18.40
N GLU A 7 31.53 -6.33 19.66
CA GLU A 7 30.67 -7.33 20.31
C GLU A 7 29.22 -7.22 19.81
N ALA A 8 28.75 -5.99 19.61
CA ALA A 8 27.47 -5.72 18.93
C ALA A 8 27.47 -6.21 17.47
N PHE A 9 28.57 -6.00 16.73
CA PHE A 9 28.71 -6.47 15.35
C PHE A 9 28.82 -8.01 15.25
N ALA A 10 29.43 -8.66 16.25
CA ALA A 10 29.51 -10.12 16.32
C ALA A 10 28.16 -10.76 16.65
N ALA A 11 27.38 -10.17 17.57
CA ALA A 11 26.02 -10.60 17.88
C ALA A 11 25.09 -10.42 16.67
N GLU A 12 25.13 -9.25 16.01
CA GLU A 12 24.37 -8.98 14.79
C GLU A 12 24.70 -9.99 13.67
N ARG A 13 25.99 -10.34 13.51
CA ARG A 13 26.42 -11.31 12.50
C ARG A 13 25.99 -12.74 12.85
N ALA A 14 25.94 -13.10 14.13
CA ALA A 14 25.44 -14.40 14.58
C ALA A 14 23.93 -14.54 14.32
N ASP A 15 23.17 -13.49 14.62
CA ASP A 15 21.72 -13.43 14.37
C ASP A 15 21.42 -13.48 12.85
N GLN A 16 22.22 -12.79 12.04
CA GLN A 16 22.13 -12.87 10.57
C GLN A 16 22.40 -14.30 10.05
N ILE A 17 23.41 -14.99 10.59
CA ILE A 17 23.73 -16.38 10.20
C ILE A 17 22.59 -17.32 10.59
N GLN A 18 22.00 -17.12 11.77
CA GLN A 18 20.89 -17.96 12.25
C GLN A 18 19.62 -17.72 11.43
N ALA A 19 19.30 -16.47 11.11
CA ALA A 19 18.17 -16.10 10.24
C ALA A 19 18.30 -16.71 8.83
N VAL A 20 19.52 -16.77 8.27
CA VAL A 20 19.77 -17.43 6.97
C VAL A 20 19.51 -18.94 7.06
N ARG A 21 19.95 -19.61 8.14
CA ARG A 21 19.73 -21.05 8.33
C ARG A 21 18.26 -21.41 8.54
N ASP A 22 17.55 -20.60 9.30
CA ASP A 22 16.12 -20.80 9.54
C ASP A 22 15.32 -20.61 8.25
N TRP A 23 15.73 -19.63 7.43
CA TRP A 23 15.14 -19.41 6.12
C TRP A 23 15.42 -20.56 5.12
N GLU A 24 16.66 -21.05 5.05
CA GLU A 24 17.02 -22.19 4.19
C GLU A 24 16.19 -23.43 4.52
N ARG A 25 15.98 -23.70 5.81
CA ARG A 25 15.14 -24.79 6.28
C ARG A 25 13.67 -24.61 5.86
N GLU A 26 13.09 -23.44 6.09
CA GLU A 26 11.70 -23.14 5.68
C GLU A 26 11.52 -23.25 4.16
N LEU A 27 12.53 -22.83 3.39
CA LEU A 27 12.49 -22.92 1.95
C LEU A 27 12.55 -24.38 1.45
N GLU A 28 13.38 -25.22 2.07
CA GLU A 28 13.41 -26.65 1.78
C GLU A 28 12.08 -27.33 2.09
N GLU A 29 11.44 -26.97 3.20
CA GLU A 29 10.09 -27.44 3.55
C GLU A 29 9.05 -27.01 2.50
N ARG A 30 9.11 -25.77 2.01
CA ARG A 30 8.22 -25.24 0.96
C ARG A 30 8.44 -25.90 -0.41
N ILE A 31 9.68 -26.25 -0.75
CA ILE A 31 10.03 -27.01 -1.95
C ILE A 31 9.49 -28.44 -1.84
N ALA A 32 9.69 -29.10 -0.69
CA ALA A 32 9.17 -30.44 -0.43
C ALA A 32 7.63 -30.48 -0.47
N ALA A 33 6.97 -29.41 -0.04
CA ALA A 33 5.52 -29.24 -0.12
C ALA A 33 5.01 -28.89 -1.53
N GLY A 34 5.90 -28.72 -2.52
CA GLY A 34 5.52 -28.37 -3.91
C GLY A 34 4.94 -26.97 -4.06
N THR A 35 5.18 -26.07 -3.10
CA THR A 35 4.69 -24.68 -3.14
C THR A 35 5.66 -23.71 -3.81
N VAL A 36 6.91 -24.13 -4.01
CA VAL A 36 7.99 -23.35 -4.59
C VAL A 36 8.87 -24.26 -5.47
N GLU A 37 9.30 -23.76 -6.63
CA GLU A 37 10.20 -24.40 -7.60
C GLU A 37 11.57 -23.71 -7.62
N ARG A 38 12.66 -24.46 -7.78
CA ARG A 38 14.01 -23.87 -7.95
C ARG A 38 14.28 -23.55 -9.44
N LEU A 39 14.73 -22.34 -9.75
CA LEU A 39 14.91 -21.85 -11.14
C LEU A 39 16.35 -21.95 -11.69
N GLY A 40 17.28 -22.48 -10.90
CA GLY A 40 18.73 -22.28 -11.12
C GLY A 40 19.21 -21.01 -10.43
N ASP A 41 20.52 -20.72 -10.42
CA ASP A 41 21.16 -19.47 -9.93
C ASP A 41 20.85 -18.97 -8.50
N GLY A 42 20.22 -19.81 -7.66
CA GLY A 42 19.81 -19.42 -6.31
C GLY A 42 18.48 -18.68 -6.27
N ARG A 43 17.68 -18.72 -7.34
CA ARG A 43 16.31 -18.21 -7.37
C ARG A 43 15.26 -19.31 -7.32
N TYR A 44 14.06 -18.95 -6.87
CA TYR A 44 12.95 -19.87 -6.63
C TYR A 44 11.64 -19.24 -7.07
N ARG A 45 10.83 -19.93 -7.87
CA ARG A 45 9.49 -19.50 -8.29
C ARG A 45 8.44 -20.02 -7.33
N VAL A 46 7.60 -19.16 -6.81
CA VAL A 46 6.44 -19.61 -6.05
C VAL A 46 5.41 -20.21 -7.00
N LEU A 47 4.95 -21.43 -6.70
CA LEU A 47 4.01 -22.19 -7.55
C LEU A 47 2.57 -22.07 -7.09
N THR A 48 2.35 -21.81 -5.80
CA THR A 48 1.02 -21.80 -5.18
C THR A 48 0.91 -20.65 -4.19
N GLY A 49 -0.32 -20.14 -4.00
CA GLY A 49 -0.55 -18.95 -3.17
C GLY A 49 -0.74 -17.67 -3.99
N TRP A 50 -0.77 -16.53 -3.30
CA TRP A 50 -1.04 -15.22 -3.89
C TRP A 50 0.20 -14.60 -4.57
N ASP A 51 1.38 -15.06 -4.19
CA ASP A 51 2.70 -14.77 -4.75
C ASP A 51 3.06 -15.75 -5.88
N ALA A 52 2.12 -16.57 -6.37
CA ALA A 52 2.36 -17.51 -7.46
C ALA A 52 2.92 -16.79 -8.72
N GLY A 53 4.07 -17.25 -9.18
CA GLY A 53 4.86 -16.63 -10.25
C GLY A 53 5.94 -15.66 -9.77
N GLU A 54 5.95 -15.25 -8.50
CA GLU A 54 7.04 -14.46 -7.92
C GLU A 54 8.34 -15.27 -7.86
N ILE A 55 9.47 -14.59 -8.08
CA ILE A 55 10.80 -15.20 -8.06
C ILE A 55 11.51 -14.75 -6.79
N LEU A 56 11.56 -15.62 -5.77
CA LEU A 56 12.38 -15.46 -4.58
C LEU A 56 13.87 -15.65 -4.93
N SER A 57 14.78 -15.00 -4.22
CA SER A 57 16.21 -15.29 -4.29
C SER A 57 16.68 -15.94 -2.99
N ALA A 58 17.87 -16.55 -2.98
CA ALA A 58 18.53 -17.18 -1.83
C ALA A 58 18.72 -16.27 -0.59
N ARG A 59 18.26 -15.01 -0.66
CA ARG A 59 18.22 -14.05 0.45
C ARG A 59 16.80 -13.80 0.99
N GLY A 60 15.80 -14.55 0.54
CA GLY A 60 14.65 -14.89 1.37
C GLY A 60 13.62 -13.85 1.74
N VAL A 61 13.48 -12.75 1.01
CA VAL A 61 12.40 -11.79 1.29
C VAL A 61 11.28 -11.94 0.25
N PRO A 62 10.00 -12.11 0.66
CA PRO A 62 8.86 -11.90 -0.22
C PRO A 62 9.05 -10.54 -0.87
N GLN A 63 9.16 -10.48 -2.19
CA GLN A 63 9.78 -9.31 -2.82
C GLN A 63 8.85 -8.10 -2.83
N HIS A 64 7.69 -8.15 -2.16
CA HIS A 64 6.66 -7.11 -2.05
C HIS A 64 6.41 -6.34 -3.37
N GLY A 65 6.68 -6.97 -4.51
CA GLY A 65 6.75 -6.37 -5.84
C GLY A 65 7.78 -5.25 -6.07
N LEU A 66 8.76 -5.03 -5.17
CA LEU A 66 9.87 -4.08 -5.31
C LEU A 66 10.90 -4.56 -6.34
N ASP A 67 11.55 -3.61 -7.01
CA ASP A 67 12.67 -3.88 -7.91
C ASP A 67 13.95 -4.17 -7.12
N LEU A 68 14.63 -5.26 -7.51
CA LEU A 68 15.88 -5.75 -6.91
C LEU A 68 17.00 -5.90 -7.94
N SER A 69 16.82 -5.38 -9.15
CA SER A 69 17.76 -5.50 -10.27
C SER A 69 19.19 -5.04 -9.94
N ARG A 70 19.37 -4.22 -8.89
CA ARG A 70 20.66 -3.71 -8.42
C ARG A 70 21.19 -4.42 -7.16
N GLY A 71 20.57 -5.52 -6.76
CA GLY A 71 20.97 -6.33 -5.59
C GLY A 71 20.42 -5.82 -4.25
N THR A 72 19.82 -4.64 -4.21
CA THR A 72 19.09 -4.07 -3.07
C THR A 72 17.70 -3.61 -3.49
N ALA A 73 16.77 -3.51 -2.55
CA ALA A 73 15.41 -3.03 -2.81
C ALA A 73 15.45 -1.56 -3.23
N ALA A 74 14.90 -1.28 -4.42
CA ALA A 74 14.72 0.06 -4.97
C ALA A 74 13.58 0.77 -4.22
N LEU A 75 13.89 1.24 -3.02
CA LEU A 75 12.95 1.88 -2.11
C LEU A 75 13.69 2.91 -1.26
N TYR A 76 13.17 4.13 -1.27
CA TYR A 76 13.44 5.19 -0.32
C TYR A 76 12.19 5.38 0.57
N SER A 77 12.39 5.65 1.87
CA SER A 77 11.29 6.01 2.78
C SER A 77 11.75 6.93 3.91
N ALA A 78 10.88 7.84 4.33
CA ALA A 78 11.09 8.73 5.47
C ALA A 78 10.97 8.01 6.84
N VAL A 79 10.29 6.85 6.84
CA VAL A 79 10.05 6.01 8.01
C VAL A 79 10.31 4.55 7.63
N PRO A 80 10.90 3.71 8.51
CA PRO A 80 11.06 2.29 8.25
C PRO A 80 9.76 1.63 7.77
N ALA A 81 9.84 0.91 6.66
CA ALA A 81 8.74 0.08 6.20
C ALA A 81 8.62 -1.17 7.08
N TRP A 82 7.42 -1.75 7.18
CA TRP A 82 7.14 -2.91 8.02
C TRP A 82 7.98 -4.16 7.66
N HIS A 83 8.41 -4.26 6.41
CA HIS A 83 9.28 -5.34 5.90
C HIS A 83 10.77 -5.01 6.04
N SER A 84 11.12 -3.87 6.63
CA SER A 84 12.51 -3.45 6.89
C SER A 84 13.41 -3.41 5.64
N LEU A 85 12.82 -3.19 4.47
CA LEU A 85 13.56 -2.99 3.21
C LEU A 85 13.67 -1.51 2.88
N GLY A 86 14.63 -1.19 2.02
CA GLY A 86 14.85 0.14 1.47
C GLY A 86 15.83 0.99 2.28
N GLN A 87 16.08 2.19 1.77
CA GLN A 87 16.95 3.20 2.35
C GLN A 87 16.12 4.22 3.11
N ILE A 88 16.50 4.48 4.36
CA ILE A 88 15.73 5.35 5.25
C ILE A 88 16.44 6.68 5.45
N VAL A 89 15.72 7.78 5.24
CA VAL A 89 16.14 9.11 5.70
C VAL A 89 15.09 9.60 6.69
N PRO A 90 15.35 9.49 8.01
CA PRO A 90 14.39 9.89 9.03
C PRO A 90 13.89 11.32 8.80
N GLY A 91 12.56 11.49 8.77
CA GLY A 91 11.92 12.79 8.56
C GLY A 91 11.83 13.24 7.09
N GLY A 92 12.39 12.46 6.16
CA GLY A 92 12.32 12.75 4.73
C GLY A 92 13.41 13.72 4.24
N THR A 93 13.35 14.09 2.96
CA THR A 93 14.23 15.11 2.36
C THR A 93 13.49 15.85 1.25
N SER A 94 13.91 17.07 0.94
CA SER A 94 13.44 17.86 -0.21
C SER A 94 14.26 17.61 -1.48
N GLU A 95 15.43 16.99 -1.36
CA GLU A 95 16.41 16.83 -2.46
C GLU A 95 15.99 15.71 -3.42
N ILE A 96 15.52 16.06 -4.63
CA ILE A 96 15.08 15.08 -5.64
C ILE A 96 16.20 14.10 -6.01
N ASP A 97 17.40 14.61 -6.24
CA ASP A 97 18.55 13.78 -6.68
C ASP A 97 18.85 12.67 -5.68
N LYS A 98 18.82 13.04 -4.39
CA LYS A 98 19.02 12.10 -3.29
C LYS A 98 17.91 11.04 -3.25
N VAL A 99 16.65 11.42 -3.46
CA VAL A 99 15.54 10.45 -3.46
C VAL A 99 15.58 9.53 -4.68
N LEU A 100 15.96 10.05 -5.85
CA LEU A 100 16.14 9.25 -7.06
C LEU A 100 17.21 8.17 -6.86
N GLU A 101 18.35 8.56 -6.29
CA GLU A 101 19.46 7.65 -5.97
C GLU A 101 19.07 6.61 -4.91
N LEU A 102 18.55 7.05 -3.76
CA LEU A 102 18.18 6.16 -2.65
C LEU A 102 17.02 5.22 -3.02
N GLY A 103 16.10 5.69 -3.87
CA GLY A 103 15.01 4.90 -4.41
C GLY A 103 15.41 3.96 -5.54
N GLY A 104 16.65 4.03 -6.04
CA GLY A 104 17.13 3.22 -7.17
C GLY A 104 16.36 3.49 -8.46
N ILE A 105 15.88 4.73 -8.64
CA ILE A 105 15.01 5.14 -9.75
C ILE A 105 15.62 6.27 -10.59
N GLU A 106 16.93 6.53 -10.47
CA GLU A 106 17.62 7.54 -11.28
C GLU A 106 17.72 7.19 -12.77
N TYR A 107 17.49 5.92 -13.12
CA TYR A 107 17.60 5.45 -14.50
C TYR A 107 16.65 6.20 -15.43
N ARG A 108 17.14 6.46 -16.64
CA ARG A 108 16.33 6.97 -17.74
C ARG A 108 15.62 5.82 -18.42
N VAL A 109 14.47 6.10 -19.01
CA VAL A 109 13.78 5.15 -19.88
C VAL A 109 13.83 5.67 -21.30
N GLU A 110 14.29 4.81 -22.21
CA GLU A 110 14.48 5.10 -23.62
C GLU A 110 13.62 4.16 -24.45
N THR A 111 13.20 4.60 -25.64
CA THR A 111 12.46 3.77 -26.59
C THR A 111 13.40 3.31 -27.69
N VAL A 112 13.47 2.00 -27.92
CA VAL A 112 14.23 1.39 -29.03
C VAL A 112 13.28 0.60 -29.93
N PRO A 113 13.53 0.51 -31.26
CA PRO A 113 12.67 -0.25 -32.16
C PRO A 113 12.49 -1.70 -31.70
N ALA A 114 11.26 -2.21 -31.74
CA ALA A 114 10.98 -3.60 -31.40
C ALA A 114 11.33 -4.54 -32.56
N THR A 115 11.87 -5.72 -32.23
CA THR A 115 12.19 -6.75 -33.22
C THR A 115 11.58 -8.08 -32.81
N TYR A 116 11.30 -8.94 -33.78
CA TYR A 116 10.80 -10.29 -33.56
C TYR A 116 11.48 -11.30 -34.48
N PRO A 117 11.76 -12.53 -34.00
CA PRO A 117 12.31 -13.59 -34.83
C PRO A 117 11.22 -14.19 -35.72
N TRP A 118 11.52 -14.37 -37.01
CA TRP A 118 10.66 -15.08 -37.95
C TRP A 118 11.52 -15.83 -38.98
N ASN A 119 11.38 -17.15 -39.07
CA ASN A 119 12.17 -18.01 -39.97
C ASN A 119 13.70 -17.86 -39.82
N GLY A 120 14.19 -17.62 -38.59
CA GLY A 120 15.62 -17.43 -38.33
C GLY A 120 16.15 -16.03 -38.64
N GLU A 121 15.31 -15.13 -39.16
CA GLU A 121 15.62 -13.72 -39.38
C GLU A 121 15.04 -12.85 -38.26
N SER A 122 15.77 -11.81 -37.85
CA SER A 122 15.22 -10.76 -36.99
C SER A 122 14.52 -9.72 -37.87
N ARG A 123 13.23 -9.48 -37.61
CA ARG A 123 12.41 -8.50 -38.34
C ARG A 123 12.02 -7.35 -37.43
N LEU A 124 11.91 -6.15 -37.98
CA LEU A 124 11.37 -4.99 -37.27
C LEU A 124 9.86 -5.14 -37.12
N ALA A 125 9.36 -4.88 -35.91
CA ALA A 125 7.94 -4.67 -35.68
C ALA A 125 7.63 -3.19 -35.89
N ASP A 126 7.15 -2.84 -37.08
CA ASP A 126 6.82 -1.46 -37.44
C ASP A 126 5.86 -0.84 -36.40
N ASP A 127 6.10 0.42 -36.05
CA ASP A 127 5.36 1.21 -35.05
C ASP A 127 5.37 0.67 -33.60
N LEU A 128 6.17 -0.35 -33.30
CA LEU A 128 6.37 -0.88 -31.95
C LEU A 128 7.78 -0.63 -31.44
N PHE A 129 7.87 -0.29 -30.15
CA PHE A 129 9.12 0.05 -29.48
C PHE A 129 9.21 -0.68 -28.14
N HIS A 130 10.41 -1.14 -27.78
CA HIS A 130 10.70 -1.50 -26.41
C HIS A 130 11.02 -0.25 -25.62
N THR A 131 10.42 -0.10 -24.44
CA THR A 131 10.93 0.80 -23.41
C THR A 131 12.04 0.10 -22.65
N VAL A 132 13.21 0.71 -22.53
CA VAL A 132 14.41 0.13 -21.96
C VAL A 132 14.99 1.07 -20.90
N ARG A 133 15.40 0.53 -19.75
CA ARG A 133 16.09 1.32 -18.72
C ARG A 133 17.58 1.47 -19.04
N SER A 134 18.09 2.68 -18.89
CA SER A 134 19.44 3.08 -19.32
C SER A 134 20.57 2.44 -18.51
N ASP A 135 20.31 1.99 -17.29
CA ASP A 135 21.32 1.46 -16.37
C ASP A 135 21.56 -0.04 -16.52
N THR A 136 20.52 -0.84 -16.78
CA THR A 136 20.64 -2.31 -16.93
C THR A 136 20.39 -2.80 -18.35
N GLY A 137 19.85 -1.95 -19.24
CA GLY A 137 19.42 -2.35 -20.58
C GLY A 137 18.18 -3.27 -20.57
N ALA A 138 17.53 -3.46 -19.42
CA ALA A 138 16.36 -4.32 -19.34
C ALA A 138 15.16 -3.71 -20.07
N SER A 139 14.53 -4.51 -20.94
CA SER A 139 13.25 -4.16 -21.55
C SER A 139 12.14 -4.18 -20.49
N LEU A 140 11.46 -3.06 -20.33
CA LEU A 140 10.35 -2.86 -19.39
C LEU A 140 9.00 -3.28 -20.00
N GLY A 141 8.80 -3.05 -21.29
CA GLY A 141 7.57 -3.38 -22.01
C GLY A 141 7.64 -3.00 -23.49
N ILE A 142 6.53 -3.22 -24.19
CA ILE A 142 6.37 -2.88 -25.61
C ILE A 142 5.28 -1.79 -25.70
N VAL A 143 5.57 -0.73 -26.44
CA VAL A 143 4.70 0.43 -26.60
C VAL A 143 4.57 0.80 -28.08
N GLY A 144 3.52 1.53 -28.44
CA GLY A 144 3.31 2.03 -29.80
C GLY A 144 3.97 3.38 -30.06
N HIS A 145 4.04 3.78 -31.33
CA HIS A 145 4.66 5.04 -31.80
C HIS A 145 4.22 6.33 -31.07
N GLY A 146 3.00 6.38 -30.53
CA GLY A 146 2.47 7.55 -29.85
C GLY A 146 2.86 7.64 -28.36
N TYR A 147 3.59 6.66 -27.84
CA TYR A 147 3.98 6.59 -26.44
C TYR A 147 5.20 7.48 -26.18
N GLU A 148 5.03 8.44 -25.28
CA GLU A 148 6.09 9.36 -24.88
C GLU A 148 6.47 9.11 -23.42
N VAL A 149 7.73 8.76 -23.20
CA VAL A 149 8.25 8.42 -21.88
C VAL A 149 8.19 9.64 -20.96
N ILE A 150 7.46 9.53 -19.87
CA ILE A 150 7.55 10.49 -18.75
C ILE A 150 8.69 10.00 -17.87
N GLN A 151 9.81 10.73 -17.85
CA GLN A 151 10.98 10.33 -17.05
C GLN A 151 10.67 10.35 -15.56
N ASN A 152 11.32 9.49 -14.78
CA ASN A 152 11.10 9.39 -13.33
C ASN A 152 11.27 10.75 -12.64
N ARG A 153 12.33 11.49 -12.97
CA ARG A 153 12.54 12.87 -12.48
C ARG A 153 11.36 13.80 -12.77
N ARG A 154 10.76 13.71 -13.96
CA ARG A 154 9.62 14.57 -14.34
C ARG A 154 8.42 14.33 -13.42
N ALA A 155 8.26 13.13 -12.86
CA ALA A 155 7.21 12.88 -11.86
C ALA A 155 7.41 13.71 -10.59
N PHE A 156 8.65 13.88 -10.13
CA PHE A 156 8.97 14.72 -8.97
C PHE A 156 8.70 16.19 -9.26
N GLU A 157 9.22 16.69 -10.38
CA GLU A 157 9.01 18.08 -10.81
C GLU A 157 7.52 18.39 -10.96
N PHE A 158 6.76 17.46 -11.56
CA PHE A 158 5.31 17.62 -11.69
C PHE A 158 4.62 17.71 -10.33
N LEU A 159 5.00 16.87 -9.38
CA LEU A 159 4.43 16.92 -8.03
C LEU A 159 4.82 18.20 -7.27
N GLN A 160 6.06 18.67 -7.43
CA GLN A 160 6.52 19.96 -6.90
C GLN A 160 5.71 21.14 -7.46
N GLU A 161 5.54 21.15 -8.79
CA GLU A 161 4.68 22.10 -9.48
C GLU A 161 3.24 22.03 -8.97
N LEU A 162 2.70 20.85 -8.62
CA LEU A 162 1.32 20.75 -8.10
C LEU A 162 1.14 21.48 -6.77
N VAL A 163 2.15 21.44 -5.90
CA VAL A 163 2.11 22.03 -4.55
C VAL A 163 2.76 23.41 -4.47
N ASN A 164 3.08 24.04 -5.60
CA ASN A 164 3.77 25.34 -5.68
C ASN A 164 5.09 25.39 -4.88
N ASP A 165 5.86 24.29 -4.86
CA ASP A 165 7.16 24.20 -4.17
C ASP A 165 7.14 24.49 -2.65
N SER A 166 5.96 24.65 -2.03
CA SER A 166 5.89 25.03 -0.62
C SER A 166 6.15 23.83 0.29
N GLY A 167 7.35 23.75 0.87
CA GLY A 167 7.67 22.82 1.96
C GLY A 167 7.62 21.34 1.57
N VAL A 168 8.03 21.00 0.34
CA VAL A 168 7.99 19.62 -0.16
C VAL A 168 8.97 18.73 0.60
N ILE A 169 8.42 17.71 1.25
CA ILE A 169 9.18 16.62 1.86
C ILE A 169 8.75 15.32 1.18
N TRP A 170 9.70 14.64 0.54
CA TRP A 170 9.47 13.34 -0.08
C TRP A 170 9.32 12.28 1.00
N GLU A 171 8.19 11.56 0.97
CA GLU A 171 7.84 10.56 1.98
C GLU A 171 8.41 9.19 1.60
N SER A 172 8.19 8.76 0.37
CA SER A 172 8.69 7.48 -0.13
C SER A 172 8.77 7.48 -1.65
N ALA A 173 9.70 6.71 -2.21
CA ALA A 173 9.81 6.52 -3.65
C ALA A 173 10.44 5.17 -3.94
N GLY A 174 10.10 4.55 -5.07
CA GLY A 174 10.68 3.27 -5.41
C GLY A 174 10.25 2.72 -6.75
N ALA A 175 10.95 1.69 -7.19
CA ALA A 175 10.61 0.93 -8.37
C ALA A 175 9.94 -0.40 -8.01
N LEU A 176 8.99 -0.79 -8.85
CA LEU A 176 8.20 -2.00 -8.73
C LEU A 176 8.36 -2.84 -9.99
N ARG A 177 8.15 -4.16 -9.85
CA ARG A 177 8.08 -5.12 -10.96
C ARG A 177 9.31 -5.05 -11.89
N GLY A 178 10.51 -4.94 -11.33
CA GLY A 178 11.75 -4.84 -12.10
C GLY A 178 11.98 -3.49 -12.80
N GLY A 179 11.39 -2.40 -12.28
CA GLY A 179 11.52 -1.06 -12.85
C GLY A 179 10.43 -0.69 -13.86
N LYS A 180 9.46 -1.58 -14.11
CA LYS A 180 8.34 -1.31 -15.01
C LYS A 180 7.39 -0.25 -14.49
N LYS A 181 7.33 -0.08 -13.17
CA LYS A 181 6.47 0.89 -12.52
C LYS A 181 7.24 1.60 -11.42
N VAL A 182 7.06 2.90 -11.29
CA VAL A 182 7.71 3.73 -10.28
C VAL A 182 6.64 4.50 -9.52
N PHE A 183 6.81 4.63 -8.21
CA PHE A 183 6.00 5.54 -7.40
C PHE A 183 6.89 6.58 -6.74
N VAL A 184 6.34 7.76 -6.53
CA VAL A 184 6.90 8.82 -5.68
C VAL A 184 5.77 9.41 -4.87
N SER A 185 5.98 9.56 -3.57
CA SER A 185 5.03 10.16 -2.65
C SER A 185 5.64 11.37 -1.97
N LEU A 186 4.84 12.43 -1.85
CA LEU A 186 5.14 13.57 -0.99
C LEU A 186 4.14 13.63 0.15
N ARG A 187 4.65 14.08 1.29
CA ARG A 187 3.85 14.43 2.45
C ARG A 187 3.28 15.83 2.24
N LEU A 188 1.97 16.01 2.42
CA LEU A 188 1.39 17.35 2.47
C LEU A 188 1.80 18.04 3.78
N PRO A 189 2.13 19.35 3.76
CA PRO A 189 2.50 20.08 4.98
C PRO A 189 1.37 20.14 6.02
N GLN A 190 0.12 20.06 5.57
CA GLN A 190 -1.06 20.04 6.42
C GLN A 190 -1.48 18.60 6.68
N HIS A 191 -1.53 18.23 7.95
CA HIS A 191 -2.14 16.99 8.43
C HIS A 191 -3.62 17.23 8.70
N VAL A 192 -4.40 16.17 8.60
CA VAL A 192 -5.82 16.16 8.91
C VAL A 192 -5.95 15.69 10.35
N SER A 193 -6.32 16.58 11.27
CA SER A 193 -6.51 16.24 12.68
C SER A 193 -7.99 16.08 13.00
N VAL A 194 -8.37 14.91 13.51
CA VAL A 194 -9.66 14.70 14.18
C VAL A 194 -9.54 15.20 15.61
N ASP A 195 -10.40 16.15 15.96
CA ASP A 195 -10.50 16.72 17.31
C ASP A 195 -9.14 17.17 17.88
N ALA A 196 -8.52 18.16 17.22
CA ALA A 196 -7.16 18.62 17.52
C ALA A 196 -6.93 19.07 18.98
N GLU A 197 -7.98 19.53 19.66
CA GLU A 197 -7.94 19.95 21.07
C GLU A 197 -8.25 18.81 22.06
N GLY A 198 -8.78 17.69 21.57
CA GLY A 198 -9.15 16.52 22.34
C GLY A 198 -8.22 15.34 22.04
N ILE A 199 -8.74 14.32 21.34
CA ILE A 199 -7.98 13.10 21.06
C ILE A 199 -6.80 13.32 20.10
N ASN A 200 -6.85 14.40 19.31
CA ASN A 200 -5.84 14.80 18.33
C ASN A 200 -5.36 13.61 17.45
N ASP A 201 -6.31 12.90 16.85
CA ASP A 201 -6.02 11.77 15.97
C ASP A 201 -5.57 12.32 14.61
N GLN A 202 -4.32 12.06 14.23
CA GLN A 202 -3.69 12.68 13.07
C GLN A 202 -3.62 11.73 11.88
N ILE A 203 -4.13 12.18 10.75
CA ILE A 203 -4.06 11.48 9.48
C ILE A 203 -3.24 12.29 8.49
N ILE A 204 -2.29 11.59 7.87
CA ILE A 204 -1.33 12.18 6.97
C ILE A 204 -1.65 11.70 5.56
N PRO A 205 -2.39 12.49 4.76
CA PRO A 205 -2.56 12.19 3.35
C PRO A 205 -1.27 12.47 2.58
N PHE A 206 -1.00 11.61 1.60
CA PHE A 206 0.11 11.73 0.66
C PHE A 206 -0.43 12.07 -0.72
N ILE A 207 0.32 12.88 -1.47
CA ILE A 207 0.15 12.94 -2.93
C ILE A 207 1.14 11.97 -3.54
N VAL A 208 0.63 10.99 -4.28
CA VAL A 208 1.43 9.93 -4.88
C VAL A 208 1.32 10.01 -6.39
N ALA A 209 2.45 10.17 -7.08
CA ALA A 209 2.55 9.97 -8.52
C ALA A 209 3.02 8.54 -8.82
N ILE A 210 2.40 7.96 -9.85
CA ILE A 210 2.61 6.58 -10.25
C ILE A 210 2.84 6.58 -11.75
N ASN A 211 4.00 6.06 -12.13
CA ASN A 211 4.53 6.12 -13.47
C ASN A 211 4.77 4.71 -13.97
N SER A 212 4.15 4.33 -15.09
CA SER A 212 4.31 3.01 -15.72
C SER A 212 5.11 3.19 -17.00
N HIS A 213 6.07 2.32 -17.19
CA HIS A 213 6.97 2.31 -18.34
C HIS A 213 6.67 1.16 -19.29
N ASP A 214 5.80 0.22 -18.90
CA ASP A 214 5.47 -0.97 -19.70
C ASP A 214 4.27 -0.77 -20.64
N GLY A 215 3.71 0.44 -20.72
CA GLY A 215 2.55 0.75 -21.56
C GLY A 215 1.21 0.26 -21.00
N CYS A 216 1.20 -0.41 -19.84
CA CYS A 216 0.00 -1.02 -19.26
C CYS A 216 -0.87 -0.03 -18.48
N SER A 217 -0.35 1.14 -18.11
CA SER A 217 -1.13 2.16 -17.41
C SER A 217 -0.68 3.58 -17.76
N THR A 218 -1.56 4.53 -17.50
CA THR A 218 -1.28 5.96 -17.62
C THR A 218 -0.38 6.44 -16.49
N PHE A 219 0.20 7.64 -16.64
CA PHE A 219 0.70 8.38 -15.49
C PHE A 219 -0.48 8.80 -14.62
N GLN A 220 -0.40 8.59 -13.31
CA GLN A 220 -1.51 8.86 -12.39
C GLN A 220 -0.99 9.60 -11.17
N VAL A 221 -1.80 10.52 -10.67
CA VAL A 221 -1.58 11.17 -9.37
C VAL A 221 -2.82 10.99 -8.53
N VAL A 222 -2.62 10.56 -7.28
CA VAL A 222 -3.67 10.31 -6.31
C VAL A 222 -3.37 11.02 -4.99
N VAL A 223 -4.42 11.42 -4.27
CA VAL A 223 -4.30 11.75 -2.84
C VAL A 223 -4.83 10.58 -2.03
N THR A 224 -4.04 10.10 -1.06
CA THR A 224 -4.34 8.84 -0.37
C THR A 224 -3.71 8.80 1.04
N PRO A 225 -4.34 8.13 2.03
CA PRO A 225 -3.72 7.97 3.34
C PRO A 225 -2.67 6.84 3.36
N TRP A 226 -2.56 6.07 2.26
CA TRP A 226 -1.62 4.96 2.15
C TRP A 226 -0.26 5.46 1.71
N ARG A 227 0.76 5.27 2.57
CA ARG A 227 2.15 5.45 2.17
C ARG A 227 2.61 4.26 1.33
N PRO A 228 2.91 4.43 0.03
CA PRO A 228 3.44 3.35 -0.77
C PRO A 228 4.87 3.03 -0.34
N VAL A 229 5.13 1.78 0.00
CA VAL A 229 6.47 1.24 0.27
C VAL A 229 6.70 -0.07 -0.49
N CYS A 230 5.68 -0.56 -1.17
CA CYS A 230 5.68 -1.80 -1.92
C CYS A 230 4.50 -1.86 -2.90
N ALA A 231 4.43 -2.89 -3.74
CA ALA A 231 3.36 -3.04 -4.73
C ALA A 231 1.96 -3.21 -4.13
N ASN A 232 1.85 -3.70 -2.88
CA ASN A 232 0.56 -3.85 -2.21
C ASN A 232 0.03 -2.49 -1.73
N THR A 233 0.88 -1.74 -1.04
CA THR A 233 0.54 -0.40 -0.55
C THR A 233 0.34 0.60 -1.70
N GLU A 234 1.05 0.44 -2.82
CA GLU A 234 0.76 1.17 -4.06
C GLU A 234 -0.63 0.86 -4.61
N ARG A 235 -1.03 -0.41 -4.66
CA ARG A 235 -2.38 -0.79 -5.09
C ARG A 235 -3.47 -0.20 -4.19
N MET A 236 -3.26 -0.24 -2.87
CA MET A 236 -4.16 0.39 -1.90
C MET A 236 -4.26 1.91 -2.13
N ALA A 237 -3.10 2.56 -2.31
CA ALA A 237 -3.03 3.98 -2.59
C ALA A 237 -3.87 4.38 -3.79
N VAL A 238 -3.80 3.60 -4.87
CA VAL A 238 -4.56 3.82 -6.10
C VAL A 238 -6.04 3.49 -5.92
N ARG A 239 -6.36 2.34 -5.34
CA ARG A 239 -7.74 1.83 -5.18
C ARG A 239 -8.57 2.77 -4.31
N ASP A 240 -8.03 3.21 -3.18
CA ASP A 240 -8.77 3.99 -2.17
C ASP A 240 -8.74 5.49 -2.41
N ALA A 241 -8.00 5.94 -3.42
CA ALA A 241 -7.97 7.34 -3.79
C ALA A 241 -9.35 7.78 -4.28
N LEU A 242 -10.00 8.65 -3.50
CA LEU A 242 -11.28 9.25 -3.87
C LEU A 242 -11.18 10.03 -5.17
N THR A 243 -10.10 10.80 -5.33
CA THR A 243 -9.80 11.47 -6.59
C THR A 243 -8.49 10.99 -7.16
N ARG A 244 -8.54 10.75 -8.47
CA ARG A 244 -7.40 10.30 -9.26
C ARG A 244 -7.34 11.16 -10.51
N TRP A 245 -6.22 11.83 -10.70
CA TRP A 245 -5.90 12.46 -11.96
C TRP A 245 -5.04 11.51 -12.80
N THR A 246 -5.36 11.34 -14.07
CA THR A 246 -4.60 10.46 -14.98
C THR A 246 -4.32 11.13 -16.32
N VAL A 247 -3.19 10.79 -16.91
CA VAL A 247 -2.83 11.25 -18.26
C VAL A 247 -2.05 10.19 -19.02
N ARG A 248 -2.39 10.04 -20.31
CA ARG A 248 -1.66 9.13 -21.20
C ARG A 248 -0.24 9.66 -21.44
N HIS A 249 0.69 8.73 -21.61
CA HIS A 249 2.08 8.96 -21.99
C HIS A 249 2.17 9.58 -23.38
N THR A 250 2.05 10.91 -23.44
CA THR A 250 2.04 11.71 -24.67
C THR A 250 2.88 12.97 -24.43
N ARG A 251 3.34 13.61 -25.50
CA ARG A 251 4.29 14.74 -25.44
C ARG A 251 3.87 15.91 -24.54
N ARG A 252 2.55 16.11 -24.36
CA ARG A 252 1.97 17.20 -23.54
C ARG A 252 1.29 16.69 -22.27
N ALA A 253 1.64 15.49 -21.82
CA ALA A 253 0.99 14.87 -20.67
C ALA A 253 1.07 15.73 -19.40
N THR A 254 2.24 16.33 -19.15
CA THR A 254 2.51 17.10 -17.92
C THR A 254 2.16 18.59 -18.02
N ASP A 255 1.70 19.08 -19.18
CA ASP A 255 1.25 20.47 -19.36
C ASP A 255 -0.10 20.74 -18.65
N ARG A 256 -0.78 19.66 -18.24
CA ARG A 256 -2.13 19.68 -17.65
C ARG A 256 -2.15 19.92 -16.14
N ILE A 257 -1.15 20.63 -15.62
CA ILE A 257 -0.97 20.91 -14.18
C ILE A 257 -2.23 21.53 -13.53
N LYS A 258 -2.93 22.44 -14.24
CA LYS A 258 -4.15 23.09 -13.72
C LYS A 258 -5.31 22.10 -13.54
N GLU A 259 -5.44 21.15 -14.46
CA GLU A 259 -6.45 20.09 -14.41
C GLU A 259 -6.18 19.16 -13.22
N ALA A 260 -4.91 18.79 -13.04
CA ALA A 260 -4.46 17.97 -11.93
C ALA A 260 -4.70 18.67 -10.59
N ARG A 261 -4.31 19.94 -10.43
CA ARG A 261 -4.59 20.72 -9.20
C ARG A 261 -6.08 20.79 -8.89
N ARG A 262 -6.92 21.05 -9.89
CA ARG A 262 -8.38 21.09 -9.70
C ARG A 262 -8.92 19.74 -9.22
N THR A 263 -8.44 18.64 -9.81
CA THR A 263 -8.86 17.28 -9.46
C THR A 263 -8.45 16.92 -8.04
N LEU A 264 -7.19 17.15 -7.69
CA LEU A 264 -6.63 16.78 -6.39
C LEU A 264 -7.11 17.70 -5.26
N GLY A 265 -7.45 18.95 -5.56
CA GLY A 265 -8.06 19.87 -4.59
C GLY A 265 -9.39 19.37 -4.03
N LEU A 266 -10.12 18.54 -4.77
CA LEU A 266 -11.34 17.88 -4.28
C LEU A 266 -11.04 16.87 -3.17
N SER A 267 -9.90 16.18 -3.23
CA SER A 267 -9.49 15.26 -2.16
C SER A 267 -9.14 15.98 -0.86
N ILE A 268 -8.52 17.17 -0.94
CA ILE A 268 -8.21 17.96 0.26
C ILE A 268 -9.52 18.38 0.95
N ALA A 269 -10.47 18.95 0.18
CA ALA A 269 -11.78 19.32 0.70
C ALA A 269 -12.55 18.12 1.29
N TYR A 270 -12.39 16.93 0.71
CA TYR A 270 -12.93 15.70 1.28
C TYR A 270 -12.35 15.37 2.65
N TYR A 271 -11.03 15.42 2.81
CA TYR A 271 -10.42 15.14 4.11
C TYR A 271 -10.81 16.15 5.19
N ASP A 272 -10.96 17.43 4.83
CA ASP A 272 -11.45 18.45 5.75
C ASP A 272 -12.89 18.16 6.21
N ALA A 273 -13.77 17.80 5.26
CA ALA A 273 -15.15 17.42 5.57
C ALA A 273 -15.22 16.16 6.42
N TRP A 274 -14.44 15.13 6.07
CA TRP A 274 -14.34 13.88 6.80
C TRP A 274 -13.85 14.11 8.24
N ALA A 275 -12.81 14.94 8.43
CA ALA A 275 -12.32 15.27 9.78
C ALA A 275 -13.37 15.99 10.63
N ALA A 276 -14.20 16.83 10.01
CA ALA A 276 -15.30 17.50 10.70
C ALA A 276 -16.40 16.50 11.13
N GLU A 277 -16.69 15.48 10.31
CA GLU A 277 -17.62 14.39 10.65
C GLU A 277 -17.09 13.56 11.82
N GLU A 278 -15.84 13.11 11.75
CA GLU A 278 -15.19 12.33 12.81
C GLU A 278 -15.07 13.13 14.12
N THR A 279 -14.73 14.42 14.04
CA THR A 279 -14.71 15.31 15.21
C THR A 279 -16.10 15.49 15.82
N ALA A 280 -17.17 15.39 15.03
CA ALA A 280 -18.51 15.38 15.57
C ALA A 280 -18.82 14.06 16.30
N LEU A 281 -18.31 12.93 15.80
CA LEU A 281 -18.44 11.62 16.47
C LEU A 281 -17.71 11.59 17.81
N THR A 282 -16.57 12.29 17.97
CA THR A 282 -15.87 12.38 19.27
C THR A 282 -16.68 13.15 20.32
N ARG A 283 -17.67 13.94 19.90
CA ARG A 283 -18.51 14.76 20.79
C ARG A 283 -19.87 14.12 21.09
N ALA A 284 -20.26 13.10 20.34
CA ALA A 284 -21.50 12.38 20.54
C ALA A 284 -21.29 11.25 21.54
N THR A 285 -21.85 11.36 22.75
CA THR A 285 -21.88 10.24 23.70
C THR A 285 -22.65 9.07 23.11
N LEU A 286 -22.13 7.86 23.25
CA LEU A 286 -22.78 6.64 22.79
C LEU A 286 -23.14 5.78 23.99
N ALA A 287 -24.43 5.59 24.23
CA ALA A 287 -24.91 4.71 25.29
C ALA A 287 -24.75 3.23 24.88
N ILE A 288 -24.63 2.34 25.87
CA ILE A 288 -24.37 0.91 25.64
C ILE A 288 -25.52 0.24 24.88
N ASP A 289 -26.76 0.62 25.17
CA ASP A 289 -27.96 0.17 24.48
C ASP A 289 -28.01 0.65 23.01
N GLU A 290 -27.58 1.88 22.74
CA GLU A 290 -27.44 2.39 21.37
C GLU A 290 -26.34 1.66 20.59
N TYR A 291 -25.21 1.35 21.25
CA TYR A 291 -24.16 0.54 20.65
C TYR A 291 -24.64 -0.89 20.39
N ASP A 292 -25.40 -1.48 21.34
CA ASP A 292 -25.99 -2.80 21.17
C ASP A 292 -26.95 -2.84 19.97
N ALA A 293 -27.78 -1.80 19.79
CA ALA A 293 -28.66 -1.67 18.65
C ALA A 293 -27.89 -1.49 17.33
N LEU A 294 -26.77 -0.78 17.34
CA LEU A 294 -25.87 -0.70 16.17
C LEU A 294 -25.33 -2.10 15.80
N ILE A 295 -24.90 -2.89 16.78
CA ILE A 295 -24.38 -4.25 16.56
C ILE A 295 -25.45 -5.13 15.90
N ASP A 296 -26.70 -5.08 16.40
CA ASP A 296 -27.82 -5.83 15.82
C ASP A 296 -28.13 -5.41 14.38
N GLU A 297 -28.00 -4.12 14.07
CA GLU A 297 -28.22 -3.61 12.72
C GLU A 297 -27.10 -4.05 11.74
N LEU A 298 -25.86 -4.11 12.21
CA LEU A 298 -24.70 -4.52 11.41
C LEU A 298 -24.62 -6.03 11.21
N TRP A 299 -25.04 -6.80 12.21
CA TRP A 299 -25.07 -8.26 12.19
C TRP A 299 -26.41 -8.79 12.68
N PRO A 300 -27.47 -8.71 11.86
CA PRO A 300 -28.78 -9.20 12.23
C PRO A 300 -28.74 -10.70 12.54
N LEU A 301 -29.51 -11.10 13.54
CA LEU A 301 -29.68 -12.47 13.98
C LEU A 301 -31.14 -12.84 13.81
N ASP A 302 -31.41 -13.92 13.07
CA ASP A 302 -32.77 -14.42 12.89
C ASP A 302 -33.31 -15.03 14.20
N ASP A 303 -34.61 -14.87 14.44
CA ASP A 303 -35.27 -15.37 15.66
C ASP A 303 -35.18 -16.90 15.79
N ASP A 304 -35.09 -17.62 14.67
CA ASP A 304 -34.93 -19.08 14.60
C ASP A 304 -33.45 -19.53 14.45
N ALA A 305 -32.49 -18.62 14.68
CA ALA A 305 -31.08 -18.91 14.58
C ALA A 305 -30.67 -20.09 15.49
N THR A 306 -29.91 -21.03 14.92
CA THR A 306 -29.40 -22.18 15.69
C THR A 306 -28.52 -21.74 16.86
N ALA A 307 -28.42 -22.56 17.91
CA ALA A 307 -27.56 -22.31 19.07
C ALA A 307 -26.09 -22.02 18.70
N ARG A 308 -25.59 -22.61 17.60
CA ARG A 308 -24.24 -22.34 17.08
C ARG A 308 -24.11 -20.91 16.55
N VAL A 309 -25.11 -20.42 15.83
CA VAL A 309 -25.12 -19.07 15.26
C VAL A 309 -25.28 -18.05 16.38
N GLN A 310 -26.17 -18.31 17.35
CA GLN A 310 -26.33 -17.49 18.56
C GLN A 310 -24.99 -17.33 19.31
N LYS A 311 -24.32 -18.46 19.62
CA LYS A 311 -23.01 -18.43 20.29
C LYS A 311 -21.96 -17.62 19.53
N THR A 312 -21.99 -17.66 18.20
CA THR A 312 -21.07 -16.87 17.36
C THR A 312 -21.40 -15.37 17.43
N SER A 313 -22.68 -15.02 17.47
CA SER A 313 -23.16 -13.65 17.67
C SER A 313 -22.75 -13.12 19.05
N ASP A 314 -22.93 -13.90 20.11
CA ASP A 314 -22.55 -13.53 21.48
C ASP A 314 -21.04 -13.30 21.61
N ALA A 315 -20.22 -14.16 20.99
CA ALA A 315 -18.78 -14.00 20.97
C ALA A 315 -18.36 -12.72 20.22
N ARG A 316 -19.04 -12.39 19.11
CA ARG A 316 -18.84 -11.13 18.38
C ARG A 316 -19.19 -9.94 19.26
N ARG A 317 -20.37 -9.93 19.87
CA ARG A 317 -20.84 -8.85 20.74
C ARG A 317 -19.89 -8.63 21.91
N THR A 318 -19.46 -9.71 22.58
CA THR A 318 -18.47 -9.65 23.66
C THR A 318 -17.16 -9.01 23.19
N ARG A 319 -16.68 -9.39 22.00
CA ARG A 319 -15.45 -8.81 21.43
C ARG A 319 -15.63 -7.33 21.10
N LEU A 320 -16.74 -6.95 20.49
CA LEU A 320 -17.06 -5.56 20.13
C LEU A 320 -17.16 -4.64 21.35
N HIS A 321 -17.74 -5.11 22.46
CA HIS A 321 -17.75 -4.38 23.72
C HIS A 321 -16.35 -4.22 24.31
N ALA A 322 -15.54 -5.28 24.28
CA ALA A 322 -14.15 -5.18 24.76
C ALA A 322 -13.33 -4.16 23.95
N LEU A 323 -13.51 -4.12 22.63
CA LEU A 323 -12.86 -3.12 21.76
C LEU A 323 -13.39 -1.70 22.02
N PHE A 324 -14.71 -1.56 22.20
CA PHE A 324 -15.33 -0.27 22.51
C PHE A 324 -14.83 0.31 23.84
N GLU A 325 -14.76 -0.48 24.91
CA GLU A 325 -14.26 0.00 26.20
C GLU A 325 -12.76 0.33 26.15
N ALA A 326 -11.97 -0.44 25.39
CA ALA A 326 -10.55 -0.14 25.20
C ALA A 326 -10.35 1.21 24.49
N GLU A 327 -11.11 1.46 23.42
CA GLU A 327 -11.07 2.72 22.69
C GLU A 327 -11.65 3.89 23.51
N ALA A 328 -12.74 3.66 24.25
CA ALA A 328 -13.36 4.65 25.10
C ALA A 328 -12.43 5.13 26.24
N GLY A 329 -11.44 4.32 26.63
CA GLY A 329 -10.37 4.76 27.52
C GLY A 329 -9.52 5.90 26.94
N ARG A 330 -9.40 5.99 25.60
CA ARG A 330 -8.70 7.08 24.89
C ARG A 330 -9.64 8.20 24.49
N SER A 331 -10.77 7.88 23.88
CA SER A 331 -11.65 8.84 23.20
C SER A 331 -12.99 9.10 23.90
N GLY A 332 -13.17 8.57 25.11
CA GLY A 332 -14.43 8.59 25.84
C GLY A 332 -15.46 7.63 25.23
N ARG A 333 -16.57 7.39 25.95
CA ARG A 333 -17.69 6.58 25.44
C ARG A 333 -18.47 7.35 24.39
N THR A 334 -17.90 7.44 23.20
CA THR A 334 -18.37 8.29 22.12
C THR A 334 -18.72 7.46 20.89
N ALA A 335 -19.47 8.05 19.96
CA ALA A 335 -19.77 7.45 18.69
C ALA A 335 -18.48 7.13 17.91
N TYR A 336 -17.43 7.96 18.06
CA TYR A 336 -16.11 7.69 17.51
C TYR A 336 -15.53 6.37 18.04
N ALA A 337 -15.60 6.16 19.36
CA ALA A 337 -15.13 4.91 19.96
C ALA A 337 -15.91 3.68 19.45
N GLY A 338 -17.23 3.82 19.30
CA GLY A 338 -18.07 2.77 18.74
C GLY A 338 -17.69 2.42 17.30
N GLU A 339 -17.40 3.43 16.48
CA GLU A 339 -16.98 3.22 15.10
C GLU A 339 -15.61 2.55 14.98
N ARG A 340 -14.62 3.02 15.76
CA ARG A 340 -13.29 2.41 15.78
C ARG A 340 -13.34 0.96 16.23
N ALA A 341 -14.18 0.63 17.23
CA ALA A 341 -14.39 -0.74 17.68
C ALA A 341 -15.00 -1.64 16.59
N VAL A 342 -15.97 -1.14 15.81
CA VAL A 342 -16.52 -1.85 14.65
C VAL A 342 -15.44 -2.07 13.59
N THR A 343 -14.67 -1.03 13.27
CA THR A 343 -13.59 -1.09 12.27
C THR A 343 -12.52 -2.11 12.67
N ASP A 344 -12.05 -2.05 13.91
CA ASP A 344 -11.05 -2.98 14.45
C ASP A 344 -11.58 -4.42 14.48
N TYR A 345 -12.84 -4.63 14.90
CA TYR A 345 -13.47 -5.95 14.82
C TYR A 345 -13.48 -6.48 13.40
N VAL A 346 -13.98 -5.68 12.46
CA VAL A 346 -14.08 -6.08 11.05
C VAL A 346 -12.71 -6.44 10.50
N ASP A 347 -11.69 -5.62 10.73
CA ASP A 347 -10.37 -5.79 10.11
C ASP A 347 -9.57 -6.94 10.74
N HIS A 348 -9.60 -7.05 12.07
CA HIS A 348 -8.68 -7.91 12.81
C HIS A 348 -9.31 -9.16 13.45
N PHE A 349 -10.61 -9.16 13.73
CA PHE A 349 -11.24 -10.22 14.52
C PHE A 349 -12.35 -10.98 13.80
N ALA A 350 -13.07 -10.35 12.88
CA ALA A 350 -14.20 -10.96 12.17
C ALA A 350 -13.78 -12.30 11.52
N PRO A 351 -14.57 -13.38 11.68
CA PRO A 351 -14.22 -14.68 11.14
C PRO A 351 -14.04 -14.63 9.63
N ILE A 352 -13.01 -15.32 9.14
CA ILE A 352 -12.76 -15.49 7.71
C ILE A 352 -12.57 -16.96 7.38
N ARG A 353 -13.05 -17.38 6.21
CA ARG A 353 -12.83 -18.74 5.72
C ARG A 353 -11.77 -18.69 4.61
N PRO A 354 -10.53 -19.14 4.87
CA PRO A 354 -9.51 -19.17 3.85
C PRO A 354 -9.92 -20.17 2.75
N SER A 355 -9.85 -19.73 1.50
CA SER A 355 -10.31 -20.55 0.36
C SER A 355 -9.13 -21.19 -0.37
N ALA A 356 -9.33 -22.39 -0.92
CA ALA A 356 -8.37 -23.02 -1.82
C ALA A 356 -8.28 -22.27 -3.16
N ALA A 357 -9.39 -21.67 -3.61
CA ALA A 357 -9.46 -20.90 -4.85
C ALA A 357 -8.56 -19.65 -4.83
N SER A 358 -8.39 -19.03 -3.66
CA SER A 358 -7.49 -17.90 -3.45
C SER A 358 -6.05 -18.33 -3.10
N GLY A 359 -5.73 -19.63 -3.12
CA GLY A 359 -4.41 -20.14 -2.75
C GLY A 359 -4.05 -19.97 -1.27
N LEU A 360 -5.02 -19.62 -0.41
CA LEU A 360 -4.78 -19.24 1.00
C LEU A 360 -5.32 -20.29 1.98
N LYS A 361 -5.55 -21.54 1.54
CA LYS A 361 -6.12 -22.59 2.40
C LYS A 361 -5.26 -22.76 3.66
N GLY A 362 -5.88 -22.61 4.83
CA GLY A 362 -5.19 -22.69 6.13
C GLY A 362 -4.44 -21.42 6.55
N ASN A 363 -4.44 -20.36 5.74
CA ASN A 363 -3.79 -19.09 6.03
C ASN A 363 -4.82 -17.99 6.31
N GLU A 364 -5.24 -17.88 7.58
CA GLU A 364 -6.21 -16.87 8.01
C GLU A 364 -5.68 -15.44 7.91
N LEU A 365 -4.41 -15.21 8.26
CA LEU A 365 -3.80 -13.88 8.18
C LEU A 365 -3.71 -13.39 6.73
N GLY A 366 -3.31 -14.25 5.81
CA GLY A 366 -3.29 -13.94 4.38
C GLY A 366 -4.70 -13.67 3.84
N ALA A 367 -5.70 -14.43 4.28
CA ALA A 367 -7.09 -14.19 3.90
C ALA A 367 -7.59 -12.84 4.43
N ARG A 368 -7.26 -12.47 5.68
CA ARG A 368 -7.60 -11.15 6.26
C ARG A 368 -6.94 -10.02 5.48
N GLY A 369 -5.65 -10.17 5.17
CA GLY A 369 -4.90 -9.21 4.36
C GLY A 369 -5.53 -9.01 2.97
N LEU A 370 -5.93 -10.09 2.30
CA LEU A 370 -6.60 -10.02 1.01
C LEU A 370 -7.93 -9.26 1.11
N ARG A 371 -8.74 -9.56 2.13
CA ARG A 371 -10.02 -8.88 2.37
C ARG A 371 -9.87 -7.37 2.57
N LEU A 372 -8.82 -6.94 3.30
CA LEU A 372 -8.47 -5.53 3.42
C LEU A 372 -8.08 -4.91 2.07
N LEU A 373 -7.30 -5.65 1.27
CA LEU A 373 -6.86 -5.26 -0.08
C LEU A 373 -7.98 -5.30 -1.13
N GLU A 374 -9.08 -6.00 -0.89
CA GLU A 374 -10.25 -6.03 -1.75
C GLU A 374 -11.38 -5.12 -1.27
N GLY A 375 -11.35 -4.71 0.01
CA GLY A 375 -12.37 -3.83 0.59
C GLY A 375 -13.71 -4.55 0.81
N THR A 376 -13.68 -5.88 0.93
CA THR A 376 -14.90 -6.71 0.98
C THR A 376 -15.83 -6.36 2.14
N ASP A 377 -15.31 -5.75 3.21
CA ASP A 377 -16.07 -5.35 4.38
C ASP A 377 -16.26 -3.82 4.53
N ASP A 378 -15.84 -3.02 3.55
CA ASP A 378 -15.90 -1.55 3.65
C ASP A 378 -17.34 -1.03 3.72
N GLU A 379 -18.31 -1.78 3.16
CA GLU A 379 -19.73 -1.45 3.27
C GLU A 379 -20.22 -1.50 4.72
N ARG A 380 -19.73 -2.44 5.54
CA ARG A 380 -20.11 -2.54 6.96
C ARG A 380 -19.59 -1.36 7.75
N LYS A 381 -18.34 -0.96 7.51
CA LYS A 381 -17.73 0.24 8.12
C LYS A 381 -18.52 1.49 7.74
N SER A 382 -18.84 1.63 6.46
CA SER A 382 -19.63 2.75 5.93
C SER A 382 -21.05 2.79 6.53
N LYS A 383 -21.68 1.62 6.74
CA LYS A 383 -23.00 1.54 7.39
C LYS A 383 -22.91 1.98 8.86
N ALA A 384 -21.87 1.55 9.58
CA ALA A 384 -21.63 1.96 10.95
C ALA A 384 -21.45 3.47 11.07
N HIS A 385 -20.56 4.05 10.26
CA HIS A 385 -20.33 5.50 10.20
C HIS A 385 -21.64 6.28 10.01
N ARG A 386 -22.40 5.94 8.95
CA ARG A 386 -23.68 6.62 8.65
C ARG A 386 -24.67 6.51 9.79
N ARG A 387 -24.76 5.35 10.44
CA ARG A 387 -25.71 5.13 11.54
C ARG A 387 -25.35 5.94 12.77
N LEU A 388 -24.06 5.99 13.11
CA LEU A 388 -23.53 6.76 14.23
C LEU A 388 -23.67 8.27 13.99
N MET A 389 -23.49 8.74 12.76
CA MET A 389 -23.72 10.15 12.39
C MET A 389 -25.18 10.60 12.56
N LEU A 390 -26.15 9.68 12.53
CA LEU A 390 -27.56 10.02 12.81
C LEU A 390 -27.81 10.25 14.31
N LEU A 391 -27.01 9.66 15.20
CA LEU A 391 -27.14 9.87 16.65
C LEU A 391 -26.75 11.30 17.06
N ARG A 392 -25.91 11.97 16.25
CA ARG A 392 -25.56 13.40 16.41
C ARG A 392 -26.76 14.34 16.27
N GLN A 393 -27.81 13.95 15.54
CA GLN A 393 -28.96 14.82 15.25
C GLN A 393 -30.01 14.85 16.38
N ARG A 394 -29.75 14.15 17.49
CA ARG A 394 -30.56 14.15 18.71
C ARG A 394 -29.86 14.99 19.77
#